data_AF-A0A510I9I1-F1
#
_entry.id   AF-A0A510I9I1-F1
#
_cell.length_a   1.000
_cell.length_b   1.000
_cell.length_c   1.000
_cell.angle_alpha   90.00
_cell.angle_beta   90.00
_cell.angle_gamma   90.00
#
_symmetry.space_group_name_H-M   'P 1'
#
loop_
_entity.id
_entity.type
_entity.pdbx_description
1 polymer ?
#
loop_
_entity_poly.entity_id
_entity_poly.type
_entity_poly.pdbx_seq_one_letter_code
_entity_poly.pdbx_strand_id
1 'polypeptide(L)'
;MTSAITAGGIWAIFKGAITEAVRKSIAYKFDVKLQDSKKQIDIELKLLDSQLKANGVQVESLINNNLSALDYHRQKQIEAIEVLWHEIIELRKQIPGIIAVLDSLPSEFHEAFVSNPQTKSELSQVSLTSYTNLLRNSKARKFRVFSGALLYSYFELYQSVIGMCLMHTSVEALDGKFSHWYEKYDLTAIFPDANVDFKAVDGKLAKTQHILALIEKSFLADAEKIITGEAQMFEGQERANLINKMRSQLVV
;
A
#
# COMPACT_ATOMS: atom_id res chain seq x y z
N MET A 1 -63.75 25.06 -93.39
CA MET A 1 -62.99 23.83 -93.04
C MET A 1 -61.58 24.08 -93.55
N THR A 2 -60.57 24.41 -92.75
CA THR A 2 -59.74 23.52 -91.91
C THR A 2 -58.77 24.39 -91.09
N SER A 3 -59.11 24.73 -89.84
CA SER A 3 -58.22 25.53 -88.96
C SER A 3 -58.50 25.29 -87.48
N ALA A 4 -58.88 24.06 -87.10
CA ALA A 4 -59.18 23.70 -85.71
C ALA A 4 -58.32 22.54 -85.16
N ILE A 5 -57.48 21.88 -85.96
CA ILE A 5 -56.71 20.71 -85.53
C ILE A 5 -55.27 21.08 -85.07
N THR A 6 -54.76 22.26 -85.42
CA THR A 6 -53.37 22.64 -85.15
C THR A 6 -53.12 23.24 -83.76
N ALA A 7 -54.15 23.61 -83.01
CA ALA A 7 -54.01 24.24 -81.68
C ALA A 7 -53.90 23.22 -80.52
N GLY A 8 -54.40 21.99 -80.70
CA GLY A 8 -54.37 20.94 -79.66
C GLY A 8 -53.01 20.26 -79.50
N GLY A 9 -52.26 20.07 -80.60
CA GLY A 9 -50.94 19.40 -80.58
C GLY A 9 -49.83 20.24 -79.96
N ILE A 10 -49.87 21.57 -80.11
CA ILE A 10 -48.87 22.49 -79.57
C ILE A 10 -48.95 22.53 -78.03
N TRP A 11 -50.16 22.46 -77.46
CA TRP A 11 -50.35 22.49 -76.00
C TRP A 11 -49.88 21.20 -75.30
N ALA A 12 -50.01 20.04 -75.95
CA ALA A 12 -49.50 18.76 -75.43
C ALA A 12 -47.96 18.71 -75.42
N ILE A 13 -47.31 19.21 -76.48
CA ILE A 13 -45.84 19.29 -76.56
C ILE A 13 -45.29 20.31 -75.54
N PHE A 14 -45.98 21.45 -75.35
CA PHE A 14 -45.58 22.45 -74.36
C PHE A 14 -45.70 21.94 -72.93
N LYS A 15 -46.76 21.17 -72.61
CA LYS A 15 -46.89 20.49 -71.31
C LYS A 15 -45.79 19.45 -71.08
N GLY A 16 -45.44 18.67 -72.09
CA GLY A 16 -44.31 17.72 -72.01
C GLY A 16 -42.99 18.41 -71.67
N ALA A 17 -42.65 19.48 -72.41
CA ALA A 17 -41.39 20.21 -72.21
C ALA A 17 -41.29 20.90 -70.83
N ILE A 18 -42.39 21.48 -70.33
CA ILE A 18 -42.42 22.08 -68.99
C ILE A 18 -42.26 21.01 -67.91
N THR A 19 -42.91 19.86 -68.06
CA THR A 19 -42.83 18.77 -67.08
C THR A 19 -41.41 18.19 -67.04
N GLU A 20 -40.74 18.05 -68.19
CA GLU A 20 -39.35 17.60 -68.32
C GLU A 20 -38.36 18.59 -67.65
N ALA A 21 -38.56 19.90 -67.87
CA ALA A 21 -37.72 20.95 -67.29
C ALA A 21 -37.88 21.05 -65.76
N VAL A 22 -39.11 20.91 -65.26
CA VAL A 22 -39.40 20.85 -63.82
C VAL A 22 -38.78 19.59 -63.21
N ARG A 23 -38.87 18.43 -63.88
CA ARG A 23 -38.28 17.17 -63.40
C ARG A 23 -36.75 17.21 -63.36
N LYS A 24 -36.10 17.80 -64.38
CA LYS A 24 -34.64 18.03 -64.39
C LYS A 24 -34.18 19.05 -63.35
N SER A 25 -34.94 20.13 -63.14
CA SER A 25 -34.68 21.12 -62.09
C SER A 25 -34.79 20.53 -60.69
N ILE A 26 -35.81 19.70 -60.46
CA ILE A 26 -36.01 18.97 -59.21
C ILE A 26 -34.87 17.96 -59.02
N ALA A 27 -34.54 17.16 -60.04
CA ALA A 27 -33.44 16.20 -59.99
C ALA A 27 -32.10 16.89 -59.69
N TYR A 28 -31.80 18.01 -60.33
CA TYR A 28 -30.59 18.80 -60.08
C TYR A 28 -30.55 19.36 -58.64
N LYS A 29 -31.66 19.94 -58.15
CA LYS A 29 -31.73 20.42 -56.76
C LYS A 29 -31.59 19.29 -55.74
N PHE A 30 -32.13 18.11 -56.03
CA PHE A 30 -31.93 16.93 -55.19
C PHE A 30 -30.49 16.44 -55.23
N ASP A 31 -29.87 16.38 -56.40
CA ASP A 31 -28.50 15.89 -56.58
C ASP A 31 -27.47 16.84 -55.93
N VAL A 32 -27.67 18.15 -56.05
CA VAL A 32 -26.88 19.17 -55.34
C VAL A 32 -27.05 19.04 -53.82
N LYS A 33 -28.28 18.88 -53.32
CA LYS A 33 -28.51 18.64 -51.88
C LYS A 33 -27.87 17.34 -51.39
N LEU A 34 -27.86 16.31 -52.22
CA LEU A 34 -27.24 15.01 -51.92
C LEU A 34 -25.73 15.13 -51.88
N GLN A 35 -25.12 15.88 -52.81
CA GLN A 35 -23.69 16.17 -52.78
C GLN A 35 -23.28 17.02 -51.58
N ASP A 36 -24.04 18.07 -51.25
CA ASP A 36 -23.76 18.91 -50.08
C ASP A 36 -23.92 18.12 -48.78
N SER A 37 -24.96 17.30 -48.66
CA SER A 37 -25.15 16.42 -47.50
C SER A 37 -24.00 15.41 -47.36
N LYS A 38 -23.53 14.83 -48.48
CA LYS A 38 -22.36 13.93 -48.47
C LYS A 38 -21.08 14.65 -48.02
N LYS A 39 -20.84 15.87 -48.51
CA LYS A 39 -19.68 16.67 -48.09
C LYS A 39 -19.75 17.02 -46.60
N GLN A 40 -20.93 17.37 -46.10
CA GLN A 40 -21.13 17.69 -44.69
C GLN A 40 -20.88 16.48 -43.80
N ILE A 41 -21.39 15.30 -44.19
CA ILE A 41 -21.11 14.03 -43.49
C ILE A 41 -19.61 13.69 -43.53
N ASP A 42 -18.93 13.89 -44.65
CA ASP A 42 -17.48 13.61 -44.78
C ASP A 42 -16.62 14.56 -43.92
N ILE A 43 -17.05 15.81 -43.78
CA ILE A 43 -16.43 16.80 -42.87
C ILE A 43 -16.65 16.39 -41.41
N GLU A 44 -17.87 16.02 -41.03
CA GLU A 44 -18.18 15.57 -39.68
C GLU A 44 -17.45 14.28 -39.31
N LEU A 45 -17.34 13.31 -40.23
CA LEU A 45 -16.57 12.08 -40.03
C LEU A 45 -15.08 12.36 -39.83
N LYS A 46 -14.48 13.24 -40.63
CA LYS A 46 -13.07 13.64 -40.46
C LYS A 46 -12.83 14.37 -39.15
N LEU A 47 -13.79 15.19 -38.72
CA LEU A 47 -13.72 15.91 -37.45
C LEU A 47 -13.85 14.96 -36.25
N LEU A 48 -14.76 13.99 -36.32
CA LEU A 48 -14.90 12.93 -35.32
C LEU A 48 -13.66 12.01 -35.26
N ASP A 49 -13.09 11.62 -36.40
CA ASP A 49 -11.86 10.82 -36.46
C ASP A 49 -10.66 11.58 -35.87
N SER A 50 -10.56 12.88 -36.14
CA SER A 50 -9.54 13.76 -35.54
C SER A 50 -9.71 13.90 -34.02
N GLN A 51 -10.95 14.07 -33.55
CA GLN A 51 -11.27 14.13 -32.12
C GLN A 51 -10.98 12.80 -31.41
N LEU A 52 -11.31 11.66 -32.03
CA LEU A 52 -11.00 10.34 -31.49
C LEU A 52 -9.49 10.10 -31.39
N LYS A 53 -8.72 10.50 -32.40
CA LYS A 53 -7.24 10.40 -32.36
C LYS A 53 -6.65 11.33 -31.29
N ALA A 54 -7.12 12.57 -31.20
CA ALA A 54 -6.65 13.51 -30.18
C ALA A 54 -6.97 13.03 -28.76
N ASN A 55 -8.18 12.49 -28.54
CA ASN A 55 -8.58 11.89 -27.27
C ASN A 55 -7.79 10.62 -26.97
N GLY A 56 -7.50 9.78 -27.97
CA GLY A 56 -6.67 8.59 -27.83
C GLY A 56 -5.25 8.93 -27.35
N VAL A 57 -4.61 9.94 -27.93
CA VAL A 57 -3.28 10.41 -27.51
C VAL A 57 -3.33 11.00 -26.09
N GLN A 58 -4.39 11.72 -25.72
CA GLN A 58 -4.53 12.24 -24.36
C GLN A 58 -4.73 11.10 -23.34
N VAL A 59 -5.57 10.13 -23.66
CA VAL A 59 -5.80 8.94 -22.82
C VAL A 59 -4.52 8.12 -22.67
N GLU A 60 -3.78 7.88 -23.75
CA GLU A 60 -2.47 7.22 -23.69
C GLU A 60 -1.47 8.01 -22.84
N SER A 61 -1.44 9.34 -22.94
CA SER A 61 -0.57 10.17 -22.12
C SER A 61 -0.93 10.12 -20.62
N LEU A 62 -2.22 10.08 -20.30
CA LEU A 62 -2.73 9.94 -18.93
C LEU A 62 -2.48 8.54 -18.38
N ILE A 63 -2.65 7.50 -19.21
CA ILE A 63 -2.34 6.12 -18.86
C ILE A 63 -0.85 5.96 -18.61
N ASN A 64 0.02 6.44 -19.50
CA ASN A 64 1.47 6.34 -19.34
C ASN A 64 1.98 7.13 -18.13
N ASN A 65 1.42 8.31 -17.87
CA ASN A 65 1.76 9.11 -16.69
C ASN A 65 1.26 8.46 -15.38
N ASN A 66 0.07 7.84 -15.39
CA ASN A 66 -0.44 7.13 -14.21
C ASN A 66 0.29 5.80 -13.98
N LEU A 67 0.62 5.05 -15.03
CA LEU A 67 1.40 3.81 -14.94
C LEU A 67 2.80 4.09 -14.38
N SER A 68 3.49 5.10 -14.91
CA SER A 68 4.80 5.51 -14.38
C SER A 68 4.74 6.04 -12.95
N ALA A 69 3.67 6.75 -12.57
CA ALA A 69 3.44 7.18 -11.19
C ALA A 69 3.13 6.01 -10.24
N LEU A 70 2.36 5.01 -10.70
CA LEU A 70 2.07 3.79 -9.95
C LEU A 70 3.33 2.93 -9.76
N ASP A 71 4.15 2.79 -10.80
CA ASP A 71 5.43 2.09 -10.74
C ASP A 71 6.40 2.78 -9.77
N TYR A 72 6.47 4.12 -9.81
CA TYR A 72 7.27 4.88 -8.86
C TYR A 72 6.78 4.70 -7.41
N HIS A 73 5.46 4.76 -7.18
CA HIS A 73 4.90 4.55 -5.85
C HIS A 73 5.18 3.14 -5.33
N ARG A 74 4.97 2.11 -6.16
CA ARG A 74 5.27 0.72 -5.81
C ARG A 74 6.74 0.51 -5.52
N GLN A 75 7.63 1.10 -6.31
CA GLN A 75 9.07 1.05 -6.06
C GLN A 75 9.42 1.68 -4.70
N LYS A 76 8.81 2.81 -4.36
CA LYS A 76 8.99 3.46 -3.05
C LYS A 76 8.41 2.67 -1.90
N GLN A 77 7.31 1.95 -2.10
CA GLN A 77 6.75 1.03 -1.11
C GLN A 77 7.72 -0.14 -0.85
N ILE A 78 8.26 -0.76 -1.90
CA ILE A 78 9.25 -1.85 -1.76
C ILE A 78 10.50 -1.35 -1.03
N GLU A 79 11.06 -0.21 -1.45
CA GLU A 79 12.20 0.42 -0.78
C GLU A 79 11.91 0.70 0.71
N ALA A 80 10.70 1.17 1.03
CA ALA A 80 10.28 1.39 2.40
C ALA A 80 10.23 0.08 3.23
N ILE A 81 9.70 -1.00 2.65
CA ILE A 81 9.65 -2.32 3.29
C ILE A 81 11.08 -2.84 3.56
N GLU A 82 11.97 -2.73 2.58
CA GLU A 82 13.38 -3.14 2.71
C GLU A 82 14.09 -2.36 3.82
N VAL A 83 13.89 -1.04 3.87
CA VAL A 83 14.46 -0.19 4.92
C VAL A 83 13.92 -0.57 6.30
N LEU A 84 12.61 -0.77 6.43
CA LEU A 84 12.01 -1.22 7.70
C LEU A 84 12.56 -2.58 8.14
N TRP A 85 12.63 -3.54 7.23
CA TRP A 85 13.13 -4.88 7.52
C TRP A 85 14.60 -4.87 7.92
N HIS A 86 15.43 -4.08 7.22
CA HIS A 86 16.82 -3.91 7.58
C HIS A 86 16.98 -3.34 8.99
N GLU A 87 16.18 -2.33 9.35
CA GLU A 87 16.23 -1.78 10.71
C GLU A 87 15.71 -2.75 11.77
N ILE A 88 14.71 -3.59 11.47
CA ILE A 88 14.28 -4.68 12.36
C ILE A 88 15.44 -5.63 12.65
N ILE A 89 16.21 -6.01 11.62
CA ILE A 89 17.39 -6.86 11.77
C ILE A 89 18.46 -6.19 12.64
N GLU A 90 18.75 -4.90 12.41
CA GLU A 90 19.74 -4.16 13.22
C GLU A 90 19.28 -3.97 14.67
N LEU A 91 17.98 -3.78 14.90
CA LEU A 91 17.37 -3.73 16.22
C LEU A 91 17.52 -5.08 16.95
N ARG A 92 17.31 -6.21 16.27
CA ARG A 92 17.48 -7.54 16.88
C ARG A 92 18.86 -7.75 17.49
N LYS A 93 19.90 -7.23 16.82
CA LYS A 93 21.30 -7.32 17.29
C LYS A 93 21.55 -6.54 18.58
N GLN A 94 20.64 -5.66 18.98
CA GLN A 94 20.79 -4.85 20.19
C GLN A 94 20.52 -5.65 21.47
N ILE A 95 19.92 -6.85 21.39
CA ILE A 95 19.67 -7.70 22.57
C ILE A 95 20.96 -8.46 22.90
N PRO A 96 21.63 -8.17 24.03
CA PRO A 96 22.80 -8.90 24.46
C PRO A 96 22.44 -10.35 24.80
N GLY A 97 23.35 -11.29 24.54
CA GLY A 97 23.12 -12.72 24.82
C GLY A 97 22.78 -13.00 26.27
N ILE A 98 23.38 -12.28 27.22
CA ILE A 98 23.10 -12.43 28.65
C ILE A 98 21.63 -12.14 29.01
N ILE A 99 21.01 -11.18 28.32
CA ILE A 99 19.59 -10.84 28.49
C ILE A 99 18.72 -11.95 27.91
N ALA A 100 19.06 -12.48 26.75
CA ALA A 100 18.34 -13.58 26.14
C ALA A 100 18.38 -14.86 27.01
N VAL A 101 19.52 -15.13 27.67
CA VAL A 101 19.64 -16.22 28.63
C VAL A 101 18.75 -15.97 29.83
N LEU A 102 18.83 -14.79 30.46
CA LEU A 102 17.99 -14.45 31.62
C LEU A 102 16.49 -14.56 31.30
N ASP A 103 16.06 -14.06 30.15
CA ASP A 103 14.66 -14.09 29.69
C ASP A 103 14.15 -15.51 29.35
N SER A 104 15.06 -16.46 29.10
CA SER A 104 14.72 -17.88 28.87
C SER A 104 14.62 -18.69 30.16
N LEU A 105 15.20 -18.20 31.26
CA LEU A 105 15.19 -18.90 32.54
C LEU A 105 13.80 -18.81 33.19
N PRO A 106 13.36 -19.88 33.89
CA PRO A 106 12.22 -19.79 34.78
C PRO A 106 12.45 -18.74 35.87
N SER A 107 11.37 -18.06 36.27
CA SER A 107 11.36 -16.95 37.23
C SER A 107 12.10 -17.25 38.53
N GLU A 108 11.99 -18.49 39.02
CA GLU A 108 12.61 -18.97 40.25
C GLU A 108 14.15 -18.96 40.22
N PHE A 109 14.77 -18.96 39.03
CA PHE A 109 16.22 -18.92 38.88
C PHE A 109 16.78 -17.51 38.65
N HIS A 110 15.92 -16.49 38.46
CA HIS A 110 16.35 -15.15 38.10
C HIS A 110 17.22 -14.51 39.19
N GLU A 111 16.80 -14.60 40.45
CA GLU A 111 17.55 -14.03 41.58
C GLU A 111 18.93 -14.68 41.72
N ALA A 112 18.99 -16.01 41.63
CA ALA A 112 20.24 -16.76 41.69
C ALA A 112 21.16 -16.41 40.50
N PHE A 113 20.60 -16.26 39.30
CA PHE A 113 21.36 -15.91 38.10
C PHE A 113 21.97 -14.51 38.19
N VAL A 114 21.17 -13.52 38.60
CA VAL A 114 21.60 -12.12 38.77
C VAL A 114 22.59 -11.96 39.92
N SER A 115 22.43 -12.75 41.00
CA SER A 115 23.32 -12.70 42.16
C SER A 115 24.73 -13.24 41.86
N ASN A 116 24.93 -13.95 40.74
CA ASN A 116 26.25 -14.38 40.30
C ASN A 116 27.11 -13.13 39.96
N PRO A 117 28.32 -12.98 40.56
CA PRO A 117 29.18 -11.82 40.32
C PRO A 117 29.52 -11.58 38.85
N GLN A 118 29.68 -12.64 38.06
CA GLN A 118 29.98 -12.54 36.63
C GLN A 118 28.77 -11.99 35.88
N THR A 119 27.59 -12.58 36.08
CA THR A 119 26.33 -12.09 35.48
C THR A 119 26.07 -10.63 35.83
N LYS A 120 26.23 -10.27 37.11
CA LYS A 120 26.04 -8.90 37.58
C LYS A 120 26.99 -7.92 36.87
N SER A 121 28.25 -8.32 36.69
CA SER A 121 29.23 -7.53 35.92
C SER A 121 28.80 -7.39 34.47
N GLU A 122 28.39 -8.46 33.80
CA GLU A 122 27.94 -8.44 32.40
C GLU A 122 26.68 -7.57 32.21
N LEU A 123 25.69 -7.70 33.10
CA LEU A 123 24.47 -6.88 33.07
C LEU A 123 24.78 -5.40 33.31
N SER A 124 25.73 -5.06 34.18
CA SER A 124 26.13 -3.66 34.43
C SER A 124 26.80 -2.98 33.22
N GLN A 125 27.31 -3.76 32.27
CA GLN A 125 27.92 -3.26 31.04
C GLN A 125 26.90 -3.07 29.91
N VAL A 126 25.66 -3.55 30.08
CA VAL A 126 24.60 -3.33 29.11
C VAL A 126 24.28 -1.83 29.05
N SER A 127 24.57 -1.22 27.91
CA SER A 127 24.30 0.20 27.67
C SER A 127 23.18 0.38 26.66
N LEU A 128 22.26 1.30 26.94
CA LEU A 128 21.23 1.73 26.00
C LEU A 128 21.76 2.66 24.90
N THR A 129 23.05 3.03 24.94
CA THR A 129 23.64 3.99 24.00
C THR A 129 23.56 3.51 22.55
N SER A 130 23.88 2.23 22.28
CA SER A 130 23.81 1.66 20.93
C SER A 130 22.38 1.66 20.40
N TYR A 131 21.42 1.21 21.22
CA TYR A 131 20.00 1.20 20.90
C TYR A 131 19.46 2.62 20.63
N THR A 132 19.72 3.57 21.52
CA THR A 132 19.25 4.96 21.37
C THR A 132 19.87 5.67 20.17
N ASN A 133 21.14 5.40 19.86
CA ASN A 133 21.79 5.90 18.65
C ASN A 133 21.15 5.33 17.38
N LEU A 134 20.82 4.03 17.37
CA LEU A 134 20.10 3.40 16.26
C LEU A 134 18.74 4.08 16.06
N LEU A 135 17.97 4.28 17.12
CA LEU A 135 16.68 4.97 17.04
C LEU A 135 16.80 6.42 16.54
N ARG A 136 17.80 7.16 17.01
CA ARG A 136 18.04 8.55 16.62
C ARG A 136 18.42 8.66 15.14
N ASN A 137 19.19 7.71 14.63
CA ASN A 137 19.70 7.70 13.27
C ASN A 137 18.85 6.87 12.28
N SER A 138 17.70 6.37 12.75
CA SER A 138 16.75 5.57 11.96
C SER A 138 16.33 6.30 10.68
N LYS A 139 16.53 5.62 9.55
CA LYS A 139 16.04 6.01 8.22
C LYS A 139 14.56 5.69 8.05
N ALA A 140 14.02 4.71 8.77
CA ALA A 140 12.62 4.28 8.71
C ALA A 140 11.62 5.44 8.79
N ARG A 141 11.89 6.48 9.59
CA ARG A 141 11.01 7.65 9.72
C ARG A 141 10.77 8.37 8.40
N LYS A 142 11.77 8.42 7.51
CA LYS A 142 11.67 9.05 6.18
C LYS A 142 10.76 8.24 5.24
N PHE A 143 10.62 6.94 5.51
CA PHE A 143 9.84 5.99 4.71
C PHE A 143 8.46 5.68 5.30
N ARG A 144 8.07 6.34 6.40
CA ARG A 144 6.77 6.14 7.06
C ARG A 144 5.59 6.30 6.11
N VAL A 145 5.64 7.32 5.25
CA VAL A 145 4.55 7.62 4.31
C VAL A 145 4.38 6.51 3.27
N PHE A 146 5.47 5.83 2.90
CA PHE A 146 5.47 4.81 1.85
C PHE A 146 5.28 3.39 2.38
N SER A 147 5.63 3.11 3.64
CA SER A 147 5.45 1.77 4.24
C SER A 147 4.01 1.44 4.63
N GLY A 148 3.15 2.46 4.73
CA GLY A 148 1.79 2.31 5.24
C GLY A 148 1.75 2.22 6.75
N ALA A 149 0.56 2.49 7.32
CA ALA A 149 0.38 2.57 8.77
C ALA A 149 0.67 1.25 9.48
N LEU A 150 0.24 0.12 8.91
CA LEU A 150 0.39 -1.20 9.52
C LEU A 150 1.85 -1.63 9.67
N LEU A 151 2.62 -1.62 8.58
CA LEU A 151 4.02 -2.05 8.62
C LEU A 151 4.87 -1.14 9.50
N TYR A 152 4.61 0.16 9.46
CA TYR A 152 5.28 1.10 10.33
C TYR A 152 4.90 0.88 11.80
N SER A 153 3.64 0.55 12.10
CA SER A 153 3.22 0.19 13.46
C SER A 153 3.89 -1.09 13.98
N TYR A 154 4.09 -2.12 13.14
CA TYR A 154 4.89 -3.28 13.53
C TYR A 154 6.33 -2.91 13.87
N PHE A 155 6.96 -2.06 13.05
CA PHE A 155 8.31 -1.58 13.32
C PHE A 155 8.40 -0.81 14.63
N GLU A 156 7.47 0.10 14.91
CA GLU A 156 7.45 0.85 16.16
C GLU A 156 7.14 -0.06 17.38
N LEU A 157 6.28 -1.07 17.21
CA LEU A 157 6.06 -2.08 18.24
C LEU A 157 7.33 -2.88 18.51
N TYR A 158 8.04 -3.31 17.47
CA TYR A 158 9.31 -4.03 17.58
C TYR A 158 10.36 -3.21 18.35
N GLN A 159 10.46 -1.91 18.06
CA GLN A 159 11.30 -0.98 18.84
C GLN A 159 10.89 -0.96 20.32
N SER A 160 9.60 -0.77 20.62
CA SER A 160 9.11 -0.71 22.00
C SER A 160 9.38 -2.00 22.77
N VAL A 161 9.19 -3.17 22.16
CA VAL A 161 9.47 -4.47 22.79
C VAL A 161 10.95 -4.61 23.14
N ILE A 162 11.87 -4.21 22.24
CA ILE A 162 13.30 -4.23 22.51
C ILE A 162 13.67 -3.21 23.60
N GLY A 163 13.15 -1.99 23.50
CA GLY A 163 13.37 -0.96 24.52
C GLY A 163 12.97 -1.44 25.91
N MET A 164 11.80 -2.07 26.03
CA MET A 164 11.30 -2.64 27.28
C MET A 164 12.18 -3.78 27.78
N CYS A 165 12.54 -4.73 26.92
CA CYS A 165 13.45 -5.81 27.28
C CYS A 165 14.78 -5.28 27.85
N LEU A 166 15.38 -4.29 27.17
CA LEU A 166 16.62 -3.68 27.61
C LEU A 166 16.45 -2.89 28.92
N MET A 167 15.39 -2.10 29.07
CA MET A 167 15.13 -1.29 30.27
C MET A 167 14.85 -2.15 31.50
N HIS A 168 13.92 -3.09 31.40
CA HIS A 168 13.55 -3.98 32.50
C HIS A 168 14.73 -4.86 32.92
N THR A 169 15.48 -5.38 31.95
CA THR A 169 16.60 -6.27 32.27
C THR A 169 17.83 -5.51 32.78
N SER A 170 18.13 -4.31 32.30
CA SER A 170 19.30 -3.56 32.80
C SER A 170 19.02 -2.85 34.12
N VAL A 171 17.83 -2.27 34.30
CA VAL A 171 17.50 -1.46 35.49
C VAL A 171 16.97 -2.34 36.62
N GLU A 172 15.97 -3.18 36.35
CA GLU A 172 15.30 -3.90 37.43
C GLU A 172 16.06 -5.18 37.85
N ALA A 173 16.77 -5.83 36.93
CA ALA A 173 17.60 -6.97 37.29
C ALA A 173 18.73 -6.55 38.24
N LEU A 174 19.33 -5.37 38.09
CA LEU A 174 20.33 -4.89 39.04
C LEU A 174 19.76 -4.64 40.45
N ASP A 175 18.47 -4.36 40.55
CA ASP A 175 17.70 -4.23 41.79
C ASP A 175 17.17 -5.57 42.32
N GLY A 176 17.50 -6.69 41.67
CA GLY A 176 17.06 -8.04 42.05
C GLY A 176 15.58 -8.31 41.80
N LYS A 177 14.89 -7.44 41.04
CA LYS A 177 13.47 -7.55 40.72
C LYS A 177 13.31 -7.76 39.23
N PHE A 178 13.18 -8.99 38.77
CA PHE A 178 12.83 -9.21 37.37
C PHE A 178 11.30 -9.13 37.23
N SER A 179 10.78 -8.08 36.59
CA SER A 179 9.35 -8.02 36.32
C SER A 179 8.99 -8.79 35.05
N HIS A 180 7.92 -9.57 35.12
CA HIS A 180 7.31 -10.27 34.00
C HIS A 180 6.53 -9.29 33.11
N TRP A 181 7.22 -8.29 32.58
CA TRP A 181 6.60 -7.21 31.82
C TRP A 181 5.74 -7.76 30.68
N TYR A 182 6.19 -8.83 30.02
CA TYR A 182 5.46 -9.52 28.95
C TYR A 182 4.08 -10.07 29.36
N GLU A 183 3.86 -10.43 30.63
CA GLU A 183 2.57 -10.95 31.12
C GLU A 183 1.50 -9.87 31.24
N LYS A 184 1.91 -8.60 31.27
CA LYS A 184 0.99 -7.46 31.39
C LYS A 184 0.30 -7.13 30.08
N TYR A 185 0.67 -7.79 28.97
CA TYR A 185 0.21 -7.43 27.64
C TYR A 185 -0.65 -8.52 27.00
N ASP A 186 -1.82 -8.11 26.51
CA ASP A 186 -2.67 -8.95 25.69
C ASP A 186 -2.23 -8.88 24.22
N LEU A 187 -1.44 -9.87 23.81
CA LEU A 187 -0.96 -10.02 22.44
C LEU A 187 -1.99 -10.66 21.51
N THR A 188 -3.03 -11.28 22.06
CA THR A 188 -4.06 -12.00 21.26
C THR A 188 -4.87 -11.05 20.40
N ALA A 189 -5.05 -9.80 20.86
CA ALA A 189 -5.72 -8.74 20.10
C ALA A 189 -4.97 -8.29 18.84
N ILE A 190 -3.65 -8.52 18.75
CA ILE A 190 -2.79 -8.05 17.64
C ILE A 190 -2.46 -9.20 16.68
N PHE A 191 -2.31 -10.39 17.25
CA PHE A 191 -1.97 -11.61 16.54
C PHE A 191 -3.10 -12.64 16.73
N PRO A 192 -4.25 -12.46 16.06
CA PRO A 192 -5.43 -13.31 16.26
C PRO A 192 -5.17 -14.79 15.94
N ASP A 193 -4.24 -15.06 15.02
CA ASP A 193 -3.83 -16.42 14.65
C ASP A 193 -2.63 -16.95 15.46
N ALA A 194 -2.06 -16.14 16.36
CA ALA A 194 -0.95 -16.59 17.19
C ALA A 194 -1.49 -17.27 18.44
N ASN A 195 -1.12 -18.55 18.60
CA ASN A 195 -1.25 -19.22 19.88
C ASN A 195 -0.17 -18.65 20.84
N VAL A 196 -0.45 -17.49 21.43
CA VAL A 196 0.44 -16.83 22.39
C VAL A 196 0.28 -17.50 23.76
N ASP A 197 0.64 -18.78 23.84
CA ASP A 197 0.76 -19.46 25.13
C ASP A 197 2.20 -19.36 25.61
N PHE A 198 2.47 -18.37 26.48
CA PHE A 198 3.78 -18.21 27.10
C PHE A 198 4.21 -19.41 27.95
N LYS A 199 3.26 -20.26 28.39
CA LYS A 199 3.60 -21.52 29.09
C LYS A 199 4.16 -22.57 28.13
N ALA A 200 3.79 -22.52 26.85
CA ALA A 200 4.29 -23.46 25.85
C ALA A 200 5.76 -23.20 25.47
N VAL A 201 6.24 -21.96 25.65
CA VAL A 201 7.61 -21.51 25.37
C VAL A 201 8.51 -21.38 26.61
N ASP A 202 7.95 -21.47 27.81
CA ASP A 202 8.71 -21.39 29.07
C ASP A 202 9.83 -22.46 29.13
N GLY A 203 11.07 -22.03 29.40
CA GLY A 203 12.25 -22.90 29.42
C GLY A 203 12.72 -23.43 28.04
N LYS A 204 12.06 -23.06 26.93
CA LYS A 204 12.45 -23.46 25.57
C LYS A 204 12.91 -22.29 24.71
N LEU A 205 12.31 -21.12 24.89
CA LEU A 205 12.65 -19.90 24.17
C LEU A 205 12.50 -18.70 25.10
N ALA A 206 13.38 -17.72 24.95
CA ALA A 206 13.21 -16.40 25.56
C ALA A 206 11.85 -15.80 25.14
N LYS A 207 11.05 -15.34 26.09
CA LYS A 207 9.69 -14.85 25.86
C LYS A 207 9.68 -13.58 25.01
N THR A 208 10.65 -12.70 25.21
CA THR A 208 10.91 -11.55 24.34
C THR A 208 11.15 -12.01 22.89
N GLN A 209 12.00 -13.02 22.70
CA GLN A 209 12.31 -13.54 21.37
C GLN A 209 11.07 -14.14 20.71
N HIS A 210 10.18 -14.76 21.48
CA HIS A 210 8.89 -15.25 20.99
C HIS A 210 8.02 -14.11 20.43
N ILE A 211 7.88 -13.02 21.20
CA ILE A 211 7.09 -11.84 20.80
C ILE A 211 7.69 -11.21 19.54
N LEU A 212 9.01 -11.03 19.50
CA LEU A 212 9.70 -10.47 18.33
C LEU A 212 9.49 -11.34 17.08
N ALA A 213 9.56 -12.68 17.22
CA ALA A 213 9.29 -13.59 16.12
C ALA A 213 7.84 -13.51 15.61
N LEU A 214 6.86 -13.28 16.49
CA LEU A 214 5.46 -13.06 16.09
C LEU A 214 5.29 -11.76 15.31
N ILE A 215 5.94 -10.67 15.77
CA ILE A 215 5.94 -9.39 15.07
C ILE A 215 6.57 -9.54 13.69
N GLU A 216 7.74 -10.18 13.60
CA GLU A 216 8.45 -10.40 12.35
C GLU A 216 7.65 -11.24 11.35
N LYS A 217 7.06 -12.35 11.82
CA LYS A 217 6.20 -13.20 11.00
C LYS A 217 5.03 -12.41 10.42
N SER A 218 4.39 -11.59 11.26
CA SER A 218 3.23 -10.78 10.86
C SER A 218 3.62 -9.66 9.90
N PHE A 219 4.76 -9.00 10.17
CA PHE A 219 5.35 -8.00 9.29
C PHE A 219 5.63 -8.59 7.91
N LEU A 220 6.29 -9.74 7.83
CA LEU A 220 6.65 -10.38 6.57
C LEU A 220 5.41 -10.85 5.79
N ALA A 221 4.43 -11.44 6.47
CA ALA A 221 3.18 -11.87 5.84
C ALA A 221 2.39 -10.68 5.25
N ASP A 222 2.29 -9.56 5.98
CA ASP A 222 1.60 -8.38 5.47
C ASP A 222 2.44 -7.62 4.42
N ALA A 223 3.77 -7.64 4.52
CA ALA A 223 4.66 -7.10 3.49
C ALA A 223 4.56 -7.88 2.16
N GLU A 224 4.48 -9.21 2.22
CA GLU A 224 4.28 -10.07 1.04
C GLU A 224 2.96 -9.73 0.33
N LYS A 225 1.87 -9.54 1.07
CA LYS A 225 0.58 -9.09 0.50
C LYS A 225 0.67 -7.74 -0.19
N ILE A 226 1.42 -6.79 0.37
CA ILE A 226 1.63 -5.47 -0.26
C ILE A 226 2.46 -5.61 -1.54
N ILE A 227 3.53 -6.40 -1.51
CA ILE A 227 4.41 -6.62 -2.68
C ILE A 227 3.66 -7.32 -3.82
N THR A 228 2.80 -8.29 -3.49
CA THR A 228 1.98 -9.04 -4.46
C THR A 228 0.76 -8.25 -4.95
N GLY A 229 0.36 -7.19 -4.25
CA GLY A 229 -0.76 -6.34 -4.61
C GLY A 229 -2.11 -6.78 -4.04
N GLU A 230 -2.11 -7.70 -3.08
CA GLU A 230 -3.31 -8.24 -2.40
C GLU A 230 -3.81 -7.35 -1.25
N ALA A 231 -3.28 -6.13 -1.10
CA ALA A 231 -3.47 -5.31 0.08
C ALA A 231 -4.94 -4.89 0.32
N GLN A 232 -5.49 -5.30 1.48
CA GLN A 232 -6.76 -4.79 2.00
C GLN A 232 -6.53 -3.55 2.87
N MET A 233 -6.86 -2.38 2.34
CA MET A 233 -6.59 -1.09 3.01
C MET A 233 -7.32 -0.91 4.36
N PHE A 234 -8.52 -1.50 4.53
CA PHE A 234 -9.33 -1.29 5.73
C PHE A 234 -8.88 -2.11 6.94
N GLU A 235 -8.62 -3.41 6.77
CA GLU A 235 -8.15 -4.28 7.87
C GLU A 235 -6.78 -3.82 8.41
N GLY A 236 -5.92 -3.29 7.53
CA GLY A 236 -4.60 -2.82 7.94
C GLY A 236 -4.64 -1.60 8.86
N GLN A 237 -5.60 -0.70 8.69
CA GLN A 237 -5.72 0.49 9.52
C GLN A 237 -6.24 0.16 10.93
N GLU A 238 -7.21 -0.76 11.04
CA GLU A 238 -7.73 -1.19 12.33
C GLU A 238 -6.66 -1.93 13.14
N ARG A 239 -5.93 -2.87 12.51
CA ARG A 239 -4.80 -3.56 13.15
C ARG A 239 -3.68 -2.59 13.55
N ALA A 240 -3.37 -1.59 12.73
CA ALA A 240 -2.40 -0.54 13.09
C ALA A 240 -2.84 0.24 14.35
N ASN A 241 -4.13 0.55 14.48
CA ASN A 241 -4.66 1.23 15.66
C ASN A 241 -4.55 0.37 16.93
N LEU A 242 -4.85 -0.92 16.84
CA LEU A 242 -4.68 -1.87 17.95
C LEU A 242 -3.22 -1.95 18.40
N ILE A 243 -2.29 -2.06 17.44
CA ILE A 243 -0.84 -2.04 17.72
C ILE A 243 -0.42 -0.73 18.39
N ASN A 244 -0.86 0.41 17.87
CA ASN A 244 -0.51 1.72 18.42
C ASN A 244 -1.06 1.92 19.85
N LYS A 245 -2.25 1.40 20.13
CA LYS A 245 -2.85 1.41 21.47
C LYS A 245 -1.99 0.60 22.44
N MET A 246 -1.60 -0.62 22.06
CA MET A 246 -0.72 -1.45 22.90
C MET A 246 0.65 -0.79 23.09
N ARG A 247 1.24 -0.23 22.03
CA ARG A 247 2.51 0.50 22.12
C ARG A 247 2.43 1.65 23.12
N SER A 248 1.32 2.38 23.17
CA SER A 248 1.15 3.46 24.14
C SER A 248 1.20 2.97 25.60
N GLN A 249 0.88 1.70 25.85
CA GLN A 249 1.00 1.06 27.16
C GLN A 249 2.45 0.64 27.47
N LEU A 250 3.31 0.47 26.45
CA LEU A 250 4.73 0.10 26.60
C LEU A 250 5.64 1.31 26.89
N VAL A 251 5.18 2.55 26.75
CA VAL A 251 6.02 3.78 26.84
C VAL A 251 5.76 4.57 28.12
N VAL A 252 4.97 4.04 29.07
CA VAL A 252 4.68 4.65 30.38
C VAL A 252 5.70 4.19 31.41
#